data_AF-A0A2G2YJ10-F1
#
_entry.id   AF-A0A2G2YJ10-F1
#
_cell.length_a   1.000
_cell.length_b   1.000
_cell.length_c   1.000
_cell.angle_alpha   90.00
_cell.angle_beta   90.00
_cell.angle_gamma   90.00
#
_symmetry.space_group_name_H-M   'P 1'
#
loop_
_entity.id
_entity.type
_entity.pdbx_description
1 polymer ?
#
loop_
_entity_poly.entity_id
_entity_poly.type
_entity_poly.pdbx_seq_one_letter_code
_entity_poly.pdbx_strand_id
1 'polypeptide(L)'
;MVLKLPKSVQNKRVLSLIVCLLFISALYLVLYRQYGEKSGSSSGILKQKWDSFSSVVNLAPTVEFRNGTDIIWQIPDSSKAIVFLAHGCDGRAANFWDKSSKCAHCVGLPEERLITLNALARKFAVIAVSSAGTCWSFKEERVVVKDVIEWWIAKKKLQSLPLVALGASSGGYFVLILATDVRFSSIVVMIIEGLYDQMEITGSYPPTLFVHMPKDKSRMQKLERYMILLKAKGVDVAEVKCWEFPLSPNLFADRIPSIDVATSVKLFSLFKEKGFIDENGFMTIDGRDIHWTETLQEKEIILPDKSLVNQIQEEMNLAFAFHEMTSLQSDQIFNWFETHLRD
;
A
#
# COMPACT_ATOMS: atom_id res chain seq x y z
N MET A 1 59.31 -22.56 39.64
CA MET A 1 58.89 -21.41 40.47
C MET A 1 57.85 -20.63 39.69
N VAL A 2 56.55 -20.88 39.93
CA VAL A 2 55.46 -20.18 39.22
C VAL A 2 55.14 -18.92 40.01
N LEU A 3 55.52 -17.77 39.45
CA LEU A 3 55.22 -16.45 40.01
C LEU A 3 53.69 -16.23 39.99
N LYS A 4 53.04 -16.37 41.16
CA LYS A 4 51.65 -15.94 41.34
C LYS A 4 51.59 -14.41 41.26
N LEU A 5 50.80 -13.90 40.33
CA LEU A 5 50.55 -12.46 40.22
C LEU A 5 49.94 -11.90 41.52
N PRO A 6 50.23 -10.64 41.89
CA PRO A 6 49.65 -10.00 43.07
C PRO A 6 48.12 -9.99 43.01
N LYS A 7 47.46 -10.33 44.12
CA LYS A 7 45.98 -10.37 44.27
C LYS A 7 45.27 -9.10 43.75
N SER A 8 45.91 -7.93 43.84
CA SER A 8 45.36 -6.66 43.35
C SER A 8 45.26 -6.58 41.81
N VAL A 9 46.20 -7.19 41.08
CA VAL A 9 46.20 -7.24 39.61
C VAL A 9 45.19 -8.29 39.14
N GLN A 10 45.05 -9.39 39.87
CA GLN A 10 44.06 -10.42 39.60
C GLN A 10 42.62 -9.89 39.79
N ASN A 11 42.37 -9.13 40.86
CA ASN A 11 41.05 -8.50 41.08
C ASN A 11 40.69 -7.45 40.02
N LYS A 12 41.67 -6.64 39.55
CA LYS A 12 41.42 -5.68 38.45
C LYS A 12 41.10 -6.38 37.12
N ARG A 13 41.77 -7.50 36.81
CA ARG A 13 41.47 -8.30 35.61
C ARG A 13 40.10 -8.97 35.68
N VAL A 14 39.72 -9.49 36.85
CA VAL A 14 38.38 -10.06 37.08
C VAL A 14 37.30 -8.98 36.93
N LEU A 15 37.52 -7.78 37.49
CA LEU A 15 36.59 -6.66 37.33
C LEU A 15 36.46 -6.21 35.87
N SER A 16 37.56 -6.11 35.11
CA SER A 16 37.51 -5.82 33.67
C SER A 16 36.76 -6.88 32.87
N LEU A 17 36.94 -8.17 33.19
CA LEU A 17 36.22 -9.26 32.52
C LEU A 17 34.71 -9.18 32.80
N ILE A 18 34.31 -8.87 34.04
CA ILE A 18 32.90 -8.69 34.40
C ILE A 18 32.30 -7.50 33.65
N VAL A 19 32.99 -6.37 33.57
CA VAL A 19 32.52 -5.18 32.83
C VAL A 19 32.40 -5.47 31.33
N CYS A 20 33.36 -6.18 30.73
CA CYS A 20 33.28 -6.59 29.33
C CYS A 20 32.10 -7.54 29.07
N LEU A 21 31.84 -8.52 29.95
CA LEU A 21 30.70 -9.42 29.84
C LEU A 21 29.37 -8.67 29.96
N LEU A 22 29.28 -7.70 30.88
CA LEU A 22 28.09 -6.85 31.02
C LEU A 22 27.87 -6.02 29.75
N PHE A 23 28.92 -5.45 29.17
CA PHE A 23 28.83 -4.71 27.89
C PHE A 23 28.39 -5.60 26.74
N ILE A 24 28.95 -6.80 26.60
CA ILE A 24 28.55 -7.75 25.56
C ILE A 24 27.09 -8.19 25.76
N SER A 25 26.66 -8.42 27.00
CA SER A 25 25.27 -8.78 27.31
C SER A 25 24.30 -7.64 27.03
N ALA A 26 24.68 -6.38 27.32
CA ALA A 26 23.89 -5.20 26.99
C ALA A 26 23.82 -5.00 25.47
N LEU A 27 24.94 -5.18 24.77
CA LEU A 27 24.98 -5.11 23.30
C LEU A 27 24.12 -6.21 22.68
N TYR A 28 24.18 -7.43 23.21
CA TYR A 28 23.34 -8.54 22.80
C TYR A 28 21.86 -8.25 23.07
N LEU A 29 21.50 -7.65 24.21
CA LEU A 29 20.12 -7.26 24.52
C LEU A 29 19.61 -6.12 23.62
N VAL A 30 20.46 -5.15 23.27
CA VAL A 30 20.12 -4.06 22.35
C VAL A 30 19.97 -4.59 20.92
N LEU A 31 20.89 -5.43 20.46
CA LEU A 31 20.81 -6.10 19.17
C LEU A 31 19.63 -7.07 19.11
N TYR A 32 19.35 -7.81 20.18
CA TYR A 32 18.19 -8.70 20.30
C TYR A 32 16.88 -7.91 20.37
N ARG A 33 16.84 -6.71 20.96
CA ARG A 33 15.65 -5.83 20.87
C ARG A 33 15.48 -5.26 19.47
N GLN A 34 16.54 -4.79 18.81
CA GLN A 34 16.48 -4.32 17.43
C GLN A 34 16.11 -5.43 16.44
N TYR A 35 16.53 -6.67 16.70
CA TYR A 35 16.20 -7.83 15.86
C TYR A 35 14.87 -8.49 16.26
N GLY A 36 14.50 -8.42 17.54
CA GLY A 36 13.26 -8.95 18.12
C GLY A 36 12.05 -8.03 17.91
N GLU A 37 12.27 -6.76 17.53
CA GLU A 37 11.24 -5.90 16.94
C GLU A 37 10.88 -6.30 15.49
N LYS A 38 11.36 -7.45 14.99
CA LYS A 38 10.75 -8.14 13.85
C LYS A 38 9.79 -9.23 14.30
N SER A 39 8.55 -8.83 14.51
CA SER A 39 7.46 -9.22 13.60
C SER A 39 6.20 -8.56 14.13
N GLY A 40 5.75 -7.50 13.46
CA GLY A 40 4.31 -7.30 13.37
C GLY A 40 3.77 -8.62 12.82
N SER A 41 3.22 -9.44 13.71
CA SER A 41 2.87 -10.80 13.39
C SER A 41 1.97 -10.80 12.16
N SER A 42 2.39 -11.51 11.10
CA SER A 42 1.54 -11.80 9.94
C SER A 42 0.20 -12.45 10.34
N SER A 43 0.11 -12.99 11.55
CA SER A 43 -1.15 -13.49 12.13
C SER A 43 -2.20 -12.41 12.41
N GLY A 44 -1.82 -11.13 12.52
CA GLY A 44 -2.74 -10.01 12.67
C GLY A 44 -3.44 -9.63 11.37
N ILE A 45 -2.71 -9.70 10.24
CA ILE A 45 -3.22 -9.38 8.89
C ILE A 45 -4.32 -10.37 8.47
N LEU A 46 -4.21 -11.63 8.88
CA LEU A 46 -5.17 -12.70 8.59
C LEU A 46 -6.49 -12.63 9.41
N LYS A 47 -6.60 -11.73 10.40
CA LYS A 47 -7.83 -11.57 11.22
C LYS A 47 -8.70 -10.40 10.80
N GLN A 48 -8.26 -9.57 9.86
CA GLN A 48 -9.08 -8.48 9.36
C GLN A 48 -10.16 -9.09 8.46
N LYS A 49 -11.41 -9.02 8.89
CA LYS A 49 -12.55 -9.44 8.07
C LYS A 49 -12.72 -8.36 7.00
N TRP A 50 -12.08 -8.54 5.85
CA TRP A 50 -12.02 -7.53 4.77
C TRP A 50 -13.42 -7.15 4.26
N ASP A 51 -14.36 -8.09 4.33
CA ASP A 51 -15.80 -7.88 4.11
C ASP A 51 -16.54 -7.08 5.20
N SER A 52 -15.92 -6.73 6.33
CA SER A 52 -16.61 -6.03 7.43
C SER A 52 -17.16 -4.66 7.02
N PHE A 53 -16.55 -4.03 6.00
CA PHE A 53 -16.99 -2.73 5.49
C PHE A 53 -18.26 -2.81 4.63
N SER A 54 -18.59 -3.96 4.03
CA SER A 54 -19.78 -4.13 3.18
C SER A 54 -21.09 -3.83 3.94
N SER A 55 -21.09 -4.01 5.26
CA SER A 55 -22.22 -3.69 6.14
C SER A 55 -22.33 -2.21 6.50
N VAL A 56 -21.27 -1.42 6.28
CA VAL A 56 -21.14 -0.01 6.71
C VAL A 56 -21.08 0.95 5.52
N VAL A 57 -20.52 0.51 4.40
CA VAL A 57 -20.28 1.30 3.19
C VAL A 57 -20.83 0.55 1.99
N ASN A 58 -21.70 1.23 1.24
CA ASN A 58 -22.13 0.79 -0.09
C ASN A 58 -21.37 1.59 -1.14
N LEU A 59 -20.66 0.93 -2.06
CA LEU A 59 -19.98 1.57 -3.17
C LEU A 59 -21.00 2.01 -4.22
N ALA A 60 -21.28 3.31 -4.25
CA ALA A 60 -22.30 3.92 -5.08
C ALA A 60 -21.75 5.24 -5.68
N PRO A 61 -20.77 5.15 -6.60
CA PRO A 61 -20.05 6.31 -7.09
C PRO A 61 -20.93 7.25 -7.91
N THR A 62 -20.45 8.48 -8.08
CA THR A 62 -20.82 9.36 -9.18
C THR A 62 -19.71 9.36 -10.21
N VAL A 63 -20.07 9.26 -11.48
CA VAL A 63 -19.14 9.30 -12.61
C VAL A 63 -19.39 10.57 -13.42
N GLU A 64 -18.33 11.27 -13.80
CA GLU A 64 -18.38 12.39 -14.74
C GLU A 64 -17.13 12.38 -15.61
N PHE A 65 -17.30 12.83 -16.85
CA PHE A 65 -16.21 12.95 -17.81
C PHE A 65 -15.88 14.44 -17.98
N ARG A 66 -14.61 14.80 -17.78
CA ARG A 66 -14.15 16.20 -17.88
C ARG A 66 -12.71 16.23 -18.31
N ASN A 67 -12.35 17.24 -19.13
CA ASN A 67 -10.98 17.45 -19.60
C ASN A 67 -10.34 16.19 -20.22
N GLY A 68 -11.16 15.36 -20.88
CA GLY A 68 -10.68 14.16 -21.55
C GLY A 68 -10.46 12.94 -20.63
N THR A 69 -10.83 13.01 -19.35
CA THR A 69 -10.64 11.90 -18.40
C THR A 69 -11.90 11.59 -17.58
N ASP A 70 -11.99 10.33 -17.13
CA ASP A 70 -12.99 9.89 -16.17
C ASP A 70 -12.64 10.38 -14.77
N ILE A 71 -13.63 10.99 -14.12
CA ILE A 71 -13.60 11.37 -12.71
C ILE A 71 -14.66 10.54 -12.02
N ILE A 72 -14.25 9.78 -11.00
CA ILE A 72 -15.16 8.96 -10.21
C ILE A 72 -14.98 9.33 -8.74
N TRP A 73 -16.08 9.57 -8.05
CA TRP A 73 -16.01 9.98 -6.64
C TRP A 73 -17.20 9.47 -5.84
N GLN A 74 -17.02 9.44 -4.53
CA GLN A 74 -18.07 9.17 -3.56
C GLN A 74 -17.82 9.99 -2.30
N ILE A 75 -18.87 10.64 -1.81
CA ILE A 75 -18.81 11.49 -0.61
C ILE A 75 -19.67 10.81 0.46
N PRO A 76 -19.09 10.39 1.60
CA PRO A 76 -19.87 9.88 2.72
C PRO A 76 -20.54 11.02 3.48
N ASP A 77 -21.54 10.70 4.30
CA ASP A 77 -22.13 11.70 5.20
C ASP A 77 -21.08 12.20 6.21
N SER A 78 -21.03 13.53 6.40
CA SER A 78 -20.13 14.22 7.33
C SER A 78 -18.64 13.93 7.08
N SER A 79 -18.18 14.18 5.86
CA SER A 79 -16.77 14.05 5.48
C SER A 79 -15.85 14.92 6.34
N LYS A 80 -14.74 14.33 6.81
CA LYS A 80 -13.71 15.02 7.61
C LYS A 80 -12.51 15.50 6.79
N ALA A 81 -12.31 14.92 5.61
CA ALA A 81 -11.20 15.19 4.71
C ALA A 81 -11.54 14.70 3.30
N ILE A 82 -10.76 15.11 2.32
CA ILE A 82 -10.79 14.61 0.94
C ILE A 82 -9.56 13.74 0.72
N VAL A 83 -9.72 12.60 0.05
CA VAL A 83 -8.60 11.81 -0.48
C VAL A 83 -8.67 11.74 -2.01
N PHE A 84 -7.59 12.18 -2.65
CA PHE A 84 -7.34 11.96 -4.07
C PHE A 84 -6.61 10.63 -4.27
N LEU A 85 -7.10 9.79 -5.18
CA LEU A 85 -6.51 8.48 -5.49
C LEU A 85 -5.96 8.46 -6.93
N ALA A 86 -4.68 8.11 -7.07
CA ALA A 86 -3.99 7.95 -8.34
C ALA A 86 -3.53 6.49 -8.55
N HIS A 87 -4.07 5.84 -9.58
CA HIS A 87 -3.78 4.44 -9.90
C HIS A 87 -2.34 4.22 -10.41
N GLY A 88 -1.86 2.97 -10.40
CA GLY A 88 -0.62 2.56 -11.07
C GLY A 88 -0.78 2.43 -12.59
N CYS A 89 0.28 2.03 -13.30
CA CYS A 89 0.15 1.77 -14.74
C CYS A 89 -0.93 0.70 -15.02
N ASP A 90 -1.59 0.81 -16.18
CA ASP A 90 -2.70 -0.04 -16.63
C ASP A 90 -4.00 0.09 -15.81
N GLY A 91 -3.96 0.83 -14.70
CA GLY A 91 -5.13 1.19 -13.91
C GLY A 91 -5.98 2.31 -14.53
N ARG A 92 -7.09 2.62 -13.86
CA ARG A 92 -8.02 3.72 -14.15
C ARG A 92 -8.86 4.04 -12.91
N ALA A 93 -9.53 5.20 -12.88
CA ALA A 93 -10.45 5.54 -11.79
C ALA A 93 -11.53 4.47 -11.55
N ALA A 94 -11.96 3.79 -12.61
CA ALA A 94 -12.96 2.72 -12.57
C ALA A 94 -12.50 1.44 -11.82
N ASN A 95 -11.23 1.31 -11.47
CA ASN A 95 -10.75 0.20 -10.62
C ASN A 95 -11.09 0.40 -9.14
N PHE A 96 -11.36 1.63 -8.70
CA PHE A 96 -11.63 1.96 -7.30
C PHE A 96 -13.06 1.71 -6.82
N TRP A 97 -13.98 1.37 -7.73
CA TRP A 97 -15.37 1.06 -7.41
C TRP A 97 -15.85 -0.21 -8.10
N ASP A 98 -16.86 -0.84 -7.50
CA ASP A 98 -17.51 -2.00 -8.09
C ASP A 98 -18.37 -1.64 -9.29
N LYS A 99 -18.47 -2.60 -10.21
CA LYS A 99 -19.47 -2.56 -11.27
C LYS A 99 -20.87 -2.43 -10.67
N SER A 100 -21.59 -1.40 -11.08
CA SER A 100 -22.95 -1.13 -10.58
C SER A 100 -23.79 -0.42 -11.64
N SER A 101 -25.08 -0.23 -11.37
CA SER A 101 -25.95 0.58 -12.24
C SER A 101 -25.51 2.04 -12.34
N LYS A 102 -24.77 2.55 -11.34
CA LYS A 102 -24.20 3.91 -11.33
C LYS A 102 -22.85 4.01 -12.05
N CYS A 103 -22.15 2.89 -12.23
CA CYS A 103 -20.90 2.82 -12.97
C CYS A 103 -20.78 1.46 -13.67
N ALA A 104 -21.31 1.37 -14.89
CA ALA A 104 -21.35 0.11 -15.62
C ALA A 104 -19.97 -0.37 -16.12
N HIS A 105 -19.01 0.55 -16.27
CA HIS A 105 -17.63 0.27 -16.68
C HIS A 105 -16.64 0.18 -15.51
N CYS A 106 -17.11 0.38 -14.28
CA CYS A 106 -16.32 0.10 -13.10
C CYS A 106 -16.02 -1.40 -13.02
N VAL A 107 -14.82 -1.72 -12.52
CA VAL A 107 -14.31 -3.09 -12.43
C VAL A 107 -14.23 -3.51 -10.97
N GLY A 108 -13.68 -2.62 -10.14
CA GLY A 108 -13.31 -2.92 -8.77
C GLY A 108 -12.17 -3.94 -8.77
N LEU A 109 -10.94 -3.46 -8.71
CA LEU A 109 -9.80 -4.31 -8.43
C LEU A 109 -9.64 -4.42 -6.91
N PRO A 110 -9.31 -5.61 -6.36
CA PRO A 110 -9.19 -5.85 -4.93
C PRO A 110 -8.54 -4.72 -4.14
N GLU A 111 -7.34 -4.26 -4.50
CA GLU A 111 -6.62 -3.30 -3.66
C GLU A 111 -7.22 -1.89 -3.76
N GLU A 112 -7.55 -1.45 -4.97
CA GLU A 112 -8.19 -0.16 -5.20
C GLU A 112 -9.56 -0.08 -4.51
N ARG A 113 -10.42 -1.10 -4.66
CA ARG A 113 -11.75 -1.09 -4.03
C ARG A 113 -11.64 -1.08 -2.51
N LEU A 114 -10.70 -1.83 -1.94
CA LEU A 114 -10.56 -1.96 -0.48
C LEU A 114 -10.01 -0.67 0.11
N ILE A 115 -9.14 0.05 -0.60
CA ILE A 115 -8.70 1.39 -0.22
C ILE A 115 -9.87 2.37 -0.22
N THR A 116 -10.72 2.35 -1.26
CA THR A 116 -11.92 3.20 -1.32
C THR A 116 -12.89 2.89 -0.17
N LEU A 117 -13.15 1.61 0.11
CA LEU A 117 -14.00 1.18 1.22
C LEU A 117 -13.47 1.69 2.57
N ASN A 118 -12.17 1.53 2.82
CA ASN A 118 -11.53 2.02 4.04
C ASN A 118 -11.63 3.55 4.16
N ALA A 119 -11.38 4.28 3.07
CA ALA A 119 -11.50 5.74 3.04
C ALA A 119 -12.91 6.20 3.40
N LEU A 120 -13.93 5.64 2.74
CA LEU A 120 -15.33 5.98 2.95
C LEU A 120 -15.81 5.61 4.36
N ALA A 121 -15.42 4.45 4.87
CA ALA A 121 -15.73 4.01 6.23
C ALA A 121 -15.18 4.97 7.28
N ARG A 122 -14.00 5.54 7.02
CA ARG A 122 -13.34 6.55 7.86
C ARG A 122 -13.76 7.99 7.56
N LYS A 123 -14.83 8.19 6.78
CA LYS A 123 -15.41 9.50 6.45
C LYS A 123 -14.51 10.41 5.62
N PHE A 124 -13.72 9.85 4.72
CA PHE A 124 -13.04 10.61 3.67
C PHE A 124 -13.96 10.72 2.44
N ALA A 125 -14.07 11.92 1.87
CA ALA A 125 -14.61 12.10 0.53
C ALA A 125 -13.57 11.63 -0.49
N VAL A 126 -13.92 10.66 -1.33
CA VAL A 126 -12.96 10.00 -2.23
C VAL A 126 -13.16 10.52 -3.65
N ILE A 127 -12.09 10.93 -4.31
CA ILE A 127 -12.06 11.24 -5.75
C ILE A 127 -10.88 10.49 -6.41
N ALA A 128 -11.15 9.82 -7.52
CA ALA A 128 -10.14 9.24 -8.40
C ALA A 128 -10.28 9.82 -9.80
N VAL A 129 -9.14 9.96 -10.48
CA VAL A 129 -9.04 10.43 -11.87
C VAL A 129 -8.26 9.39 -12.66
N SER A 130 -8.68 9.10 -13.88
CA SER A 130 -7.92 8.23 -14.78
C SER A 130 -6.76 9.00 -15.42
N SER A 131 -5.61 8.36 -15.59
CA SER A 131 -4.56 8.95 -16.41
C SER A 131 -4.97 9.03 -17.87
N ALA A 132 -4.37 9.95 -18.63
CA ALA A 132 -4.61 10.15 -20.05
C ALA A 132 -4.16 8.94 -20.92
N GLY A 133 -3.21 8.16 -20.42
CA GLY A 133 -2.72 6.94 -21.06
C GLY A 133 -2.65 5.78 -20.09
N THR A 134 -1.77 4.81 -20.38
CA THR A 134 -1.51 3.65 -19.51
C THR A 134 -0.92 4.04 -18.16
N CYS A 135 -0.02 5.02 -18.14
CA CYS A 135 0.64 5.54 -16.95
C CYS A 135 0.45 7.06 -16.90
N TRP A 136 0.59 7.63 -15.71
CA TRP A 136 0.62 9.08 -15.51
C TRP A 136 1.81 9.75 -16.21
N SER A 137 1.54 10.89 -16.82
CA SER A 137 2.51 11.85 -17.33
C SER A 137 2.65 13.03 -16.36
N PHE A 138 3.83 13.64 -16.32
CA PHE A 138 4.17 14.60 -15.26
C PHE A 138 4.08 16.07 -15.69
N LYS A 139 3.66 16.32 -16.94
CA LYS A 139 3.63 17.65 -17.54
C LYS A 139 2.21 18.20 -17.59
N GLU A 140 1.57 18.14 -18.76
CA GLU A 140 0.27 18.77 -19.02
C GLU A 140 -0.84 18.14 -18.16
N GLU A 141 -0.76 16.83 -17.92
CA GLU A 141 -1.72 16.10 -17.10
C GLU A 141 -1.75 16.57 -15.64
N ARG A 142 -0.63 17.03 -15.09
CA ARG A 142 -0.57 17.59 -13.73
C ARG A 142 -1.47 18.83 -13.60
N VAL A 143 -1.45 19.70 -14.63
CA VAL A 143 -2.30 20.89 -14.68
C VAL A 143 -3.77 20.49 -14.79
N VAL A 144 -4.08 19.53 -15.66
CA VAL A 144 -5.45 19.02 -15.84
C VAL A 144 -6.01 18.44 -14.54
N VAL A 145 -5.25 17.62 -13.83
CA VAL A 145 -5.71 16.99 -12.58
C VAL A 145 -5.85 18.00 -11.46
N LYS A 146 -4.93 18.96 -11.34
CA LYS A 146 -5.06 20.07 -10.40
C LYS A 146 -6.40 20.81 -10.63
N ASP A 147 -6.67 21.19 -11.87
CA ASP A 147 -7.91 21.88 -12.24
C ASP A 147 -9.16 21.04 -11.92
N VAL A 148 -9.08 19.72 -12.14
CA VAL A 148 -10.16 18.78 -11.81
C VAL A 148 -10.42 18.72 -10.31
N ILE A 149 -9.36 18.61 -9.49
CA ILE A 149 -9.47 18.56 -8.03
C ILE A 149 -10.09 19.86 -7.51
N GLU A 150 -9.54 21.02 -7.90
CA GLU A 150 -10.02 22.32 -7.45
C GLU A 150 -11.48 22.58 -7.86
N TRP A 151 -11.81 22.26 -9.12
CA TRP A 151 -13.18 22.35 -9.61
C TRP A 151 -14.14 21.44 -8.83
N TRP A 152 -13.74 20.19 -8.55
CA TRP A 152 -14.60 19.24 -7.85
C TRP A 152 -14.84 19.68 -6.40
N ILE A 153 -13.78 20.10 -5.71
CA ILE A 153 -13.86 20.65 -4.35
C ILE A 153 -14.83 21.84 -4.33
N ALA A 154 -14.71 22.77 -5.29
CA ALA A 154 -15.60 23.92 -5.38
C ALA A 154 -17.06 23.54 -5.68
N LYS A 155 -17.28 22.67 -6.68
CA LYS A 155 -18.60 22.17 -7.08
C LYS A 155 -19.32 21.46 -5.93
N LYS A 156 -18.58 20.74 -5.09
CA LYS A 156 -19.11 19.97 -3.96
C LYS A 156 -19.08 20.73 -2.64
N LYS A 157 -18.63 21.99 -2.64
CA LYS A 157 -18.56 22.85 -1.45
C LYS A 157 -17.70 22.25 -0.31
N LEU A 158 -16.56 21.66 -0.68
CA LEU A 158 -15.65 20.96 0.24
C LEU A 158 -14.40 21.77 0.59
N GLN A 159 -14.37 23.07 0.30
CA GLN A 159 -13.17 23.92 0.46
C GLN A 159 -12.64 23.98 1.90
N SER A 160 -13.50 23.73 2.89
CA SER A 160 -13.11 23.72 4.30
C SER A 160 -12.47 22.40 4.75
N LEU A 161 -12.43 21.38 3.89
CA LEU A 161 -11.87 20.08 4.24
C LEU A 161 -10.40 19.99 3.83
N PRO A 162 -9.54 19.40 4.68
CA PRO A 162 -8.17 19.09 4.31
C PRO A 162 -8.14 18.08 3.15
N LEU A 163 -7.15 18.24 2.26
CA LEU A 163 -6.94 17.39 1.10
C LEU A 163 -5.71 16.52 1.32
N VAL A 164 -5.84 15.21 1.18
CA VAL A 164 -4.73 14.25 1.17
C VAL A 164 -4.69 13.49 -0.15
N ALA A 165 -3.57 12.84 -0.46
CA ALA A 165 -3.44 12.03 -1.68
C ALA A 165 -2.77 10.69 -1.44
N LEU A 166 -3.19 9.69 -2.22
CA LEU A 166 -2.59 8.37 -2.30
C LEU A 166 -2.32 8.02 -3.75
N GLY A 167 -1.09 7.58 -4.05
CA GLY A 167 -0.74 7.09 -5.37
C GLY A 167 0.11 5.83 -5.33
N ALA A 168 -0.07 4.92 -6.29
CA ALA A 168 0.74 3.71 -6.42
C ALA A 168 1.54 3.70 -7.73
N SER A 169 2.81 3.24 -7.69
CA SER A 169 3.69 3.15 -8.87
C SER A 169 3.73 4.47 -9.67
N SER A 170 3.33 4.50 -10.95
CA SER A 170 3.25 5.75 -11.73
C SER A 170 2.38 6.82 -11.08
N GLY A 171 1.28 6.44 -10.43
CA GLY A 171 0.44 7.34 -9.63
C GLY A 171 1.12 7.84 -8.37
N GLY A 172 2.01 7.04 -7.77
CA GLY A 172 2.85 7.46 -6.65
C GLY A 172 3.84 8.56 -7.05
N TYR A 173 4.51 8.39 -8.19
CA TYR A 173 5.35 9.45 -8.76
C TYR A 173 4.54 10.69 -9.11
N PHE A 174 3.36 10.49 -9.71
CA PHE A 174 2.47 11.59 -10.05
C PHE A 174 2.04 12.40 -8.82
N VAL A 175 1.66 11.73 -7.72
CA VAL A 175 1.30 12.39 -6.45
C VAL A 175 2.47 13.17 -5.87
N LEU A 176 3.70 12.63 -5.91
CA LEU A 176 4.88 13.39 -5.45
C LEU A 176 5.03 14.71 -6.23
N ILE A 177 4.87 14.70 -7.56
CA ILE A 177 5.03 15.91 -8.36
C ILE A 177 3.81 16.83 -8.21
N LEU A 178 2.61 16.29 -8.15
CA LEU A 178 1.39 17.07 -7.97
C LEU A 178 1.42 17.85 -6.64
N ALA A 179 2.08 17.31 -5.62
CA ALA A 179 2.28 17.97 -4.33
C ALA A 179 3.15 19.24 -4.39
N THR A 180 3.83 19.54 -5.50
CA THR A 180 4.47 20.86 -5.71
C THR A 180 3.47 21.93 -6.11
N ASP A 181 2.33 21.53 -6.68
CA ASP A 181 1.36 22.43 -7.29
C ASP A 181 0.04 22.50 -6.49
N VAL A 182 -0.23 21.49 -5.69
CA VAL A 182 -1.42 21.30 -4.86
C VAL A 182 -1.01 21.12 -3.41
N ARG A 183 -1.63 21.89 -2.50
CA ARG A 183 -1.37 21.80 -1.07
C ARG A 183 -2.14 20.60 -0.49
N PHE A 184 -1.41 19.52 -0.24
CA PHE A 184 -1.91 18.38 0.52
C PHE A 184 -1.54 18.53 2.01
N SER A 185 -2.42 18.08 2.91
CA SER A 185 -2.12 17.96 4.34
C SER A 185 -1.11 16.83 4.61
N SER A 186 -1.19 15.76 3.83
CA SER A 186 -0.19 14.67 3.78
C SER A 186 -0.42 13.82 2.54
N ILE A 187 0.60 13.06 2.14
CA ILE A 187 0.55 12.14 1.01
C ILE A 187 1.04 10.75 1.39
N VAL A 188 0.51 9.74 0.69
CA VAL A 188 0.94 8.34 0.78
C VAL A 188 1.32 7.89 -0.62
N VAL A 189 2.51 7.31 -0.75
CA VAL A 189 3.01 6.83 -2.04
C VAL A 189 3.46 5.38 -1.91
N MET A 190 2.93 4.53 -2.80
CA MET A 190 3.16 3.09 -2.75
C MET A 190 4.12 2.65 -3.85
N ILE A 191 4.98 1.68 -3.52
CA ILE A 191 5.82 0.92 -4.45
C ILE A 191 6.66 1.79 -5.41
N ILE A 192 7.14 2.95 -4.94
CA ILE A 192 8.05 3.83 -5.68
C ILE A 192 9.38 4.03 -4.94
N GLU A 193 10.41 4.47 -5.68
CA GLU A 193 11.73 4.78 -5.12
C GLU A 193 11.99 6.27 -4.85
N GLY A 194 11.02 7.14 -5.12
CA GLY A 194 11.15 8.60 -4.97
C GLY A 194 11.68 9.32 -6.22
N LEU A 195 11.66 10.65 -6.20
CA LEU A 195 12.01 11.51 -7.36
C LEU A 195 13.38 12.21 -7.25
N TYR A 196 14.12 11.99 -6.17
CA TYR A 196 15.46 12.55 -5.96
C TYR A 196 15.58 14.02 -6.39
N ASP A 197 16.62 14.36 -7.15
CA ASP A 197 16.94 15.72 -7.60
C ASP A 197 16.09 16.17 -8.80
N GLN A 198 15.05 15.40 -9.17
CA GLN A 198 14.14 15.72 -10.27
C GLN A 198 13.04 16.70 -9.85
N MET A 199 12.99 17.08 -8.57
CA MET A 199 11.96 17.95 -8.03
C MET A 199 12.51 18.88 -6.94
N GLU A 200 12.07 20.13 -6.98
CA GLU A 200 12.34 21.09 -5.92
C GLU A 200 11.43 20.82 -4.72
N ILE A 201 12.01 20.28 -3.66
CA ILE A 201 11.34 20.10 -2.37
C ILE A 201 11.56 21.36 -1.55
N THR A 202 10.49 22.12 -1.37
CA THR A 202 10.46 23.32 -0.52
C THR A 202 10.07 22.94 0.92
N GLY A 203 10.27 23.86 1.87
CA GLY A 203 9.87 23.63 3.27
C GLY A 203 8.36 23.45 3.50
N SER A 204 7.52 23.68 2.49
CA SER A 204 6.07 23.46 2.54
C SER A 204 5.62 22.14 1.92
N TYR A 205 6.56 21.26 1.56
CA TYR A 205 6.23 19.97 0.96
C TYR A 205 5.54 19.06 2.00
N PRO A 206 4.48 18.32 1.63
CA PRO A 206 3.63 17.63 2.59
C PRO A 206 4.34 16.46 3.29
N PRO A 207 3.97 16.15 4.55
CA PRO A 207 4.31 14.90 5.19
C PRO A 207 4.05 13.69 4.27
N THR A 208 5.04 12.82 4.11
CA THR A 208 5.01 11.72 3.14
C THR A 208 5.17 10.36 3.82
N LEU A 209 4.20 9.47 3.64
CA LEU A 209 4.30 8.06 4.00
C LEU A 209 4.67 7.21 2.78
N PHE A 210 5.74 6.44 2.90
CA PHE A 210 6.10 5.45 1.88
C PHE A 210 5.60 4.07 2.26
N VAL A 211 4.81 3.44 1.39
CA VAL A 211 4.38 2.04 1.55
C VAL A 211 5.12 1.20 0.53
N HIS A 212 5.97 0.28 0.98
CA HIS A 212 6.84 -0.47 0.07
C HIS A 212 7.00 -1.93 0.48
N MET A 213 7.53 -2.70 -0.45
CA MET A 213 7.74 -4.13 -0.32
C MET A 213 9.23 -4.44 -0.22
N PRO A 214 9.73 -4.85 0.96
CA PRO A 214 11.17 -5.08 1.16
C PRO A 214 11.78 -6.19 0.30
N LYS A 215 10.96 -7.07 -0.29
CA LYS A 215 11.43 -8.09 -1.23
C LYS A 215 12.06 -7.45 -2.48
N ASP A 216 11.56 -6.28 -2.91
CA ASP A 216 12.19 -5.46 -3.94
C ASP A 216 13.36 -4.64 -3.36
N LYS A 217 14.49 -5.33 -3.19
CA LYS A 217 15.70 -4.78 -2.56
C LYS A 217 16.25 -3.55 -3.29
N SER A 218 16.17 -3.53 -4.62
CA SER A 218 16.70 -2.43 -5.44
C SER A 218 15.92 -1.15 -5.18
N ARG A 219 14.58 -1.24 -5.20
CA ARG A 219 13.68 -0.13 -4.89
C ARG A 219 13.80 0.32 -3.45
N MET A 220 13.86 -0.62 -2.50
CA MET A 220 14.00 -0.33 -1.07
C MET A 220 15.27 0.50 -0.79
N GLN A 221 16.42 0.09 -1.32
CA GLN A 221 17.68 0.82 -1.12
C GLN A 221 17.64 2.25 -1.66
N LYS A 222 16.96 2.44 -2.80
CA LYS A 222 16.75 3.75 -3.38
C LYS A 222 15.81 4.59 -2.51
N LEU A 223 14.67 4.03 -2.12
CA LEU A 223 13.71 4.67 -1.24
C LEU A 223 14.37 5.15 0.07
N GLU A 224 15.18 4.32 0.71
CA GLU A 224 15.91 4.67 1.95
C GLU A 224 16.74 5.96 1.78
N ARG A 225 17.43 6.11 0.64
CA ARG A 225 18.20 7.33 0.32
C ARG A 225 17.30 8.54 0.13
N TYR A 226 16.18 8.37 -0.57
CA TYR A 226 15.24 9.46 -0.81
C TYR A 226 14.55 9.93 0.48
N MET A 227 14.21 9.01 1.39
CA MET A 227 13.66 9.36 2.69
C MET A 227 14.65 10.19 3.53
N ILE A 228 15.95 9.87 3.48
CA ILE A 228 16.99 10.67 4.13
C ILE A 228 17.02 12.09 3.56
N LEU A 229 16.93 12.22 2.22
CA LEU A 229 16.90 13.51 1.54
C LEU A 229 15.69 14.34 1.95
N LEU A 230 14.48 13.76 1.98
CA LEU A 230 13.27 14.46 2.41
C LEU A 230 13.35 14.92 3.87
N LYS A 231 13.83 14.06 4.77
CA LYS A 231 14.03 14.40 6.18
C LYS A 231 15.05 15.53 6.36
N ALA A 232 16.14 15.51 5.59
CA ALA A 232 17.14 16.58 5.60
C ALA A 232 16.57 17.93 5.14
N LYS A 233 15.49 17.92 4.33
CA LYS A 233 14.75 19.10 3.90
C LYS A 233 13.59 19.48 4.84
N GLY A 234 13.48 18.81 6.00
CA GLY A 234 12.48 19.12 7.02
C GLY A 234 11.09 18.52 6.79
N VAL A 235 10.94 17.61 5.82
CA VAL A 235 9.68 16.90 5.58
C VAL A 235 9.51 15.78 6.61
N ASP A 236 8.32 15.66 7.21
CA ASP A 236 7.98 14.49 8.03
C ASP A 236 7.78 13.27 7.13
N VAL A 237 8.52 12.20 7.43
CA VAL A 237 8.59 11.02 6.58
C VAL A 237 8.62 9.74 7.40
N ALA A 238 7.70 8.84 7.07
CA ALA A 238 7.62 7.50 7.64
C ALA A 238 7.55 6.43 6.53
N GLU A 239 7.74 5.17 6.93
CA GLU A 239 7.60 4.01 6.06
C GLU A 239 6.69 2.95 6.65
N VAL A 240 6.00 2.21 5.78
CA VAL A 240 5.31 0.96 6.08
C VAL A 240 5.89 -0.12 5.17
N LYS A 241 6.30 -1.23 5.80
CA LYS A 241 6.88 -2.38 5.11
C LYS A 241 5.83 -3.48 4.93
N CYS A 242 5.53 -3.81 3.69
CA CYS A 242 4.61 -4.87 3.30
C CYS A 242 5.41 -6.13 2.99
N TRP A 243 5.27 -7.15 3.83
CA TRP A 243 5.95 -8.44 3.66
C TRP A 243 5.07 -9.41 2.87
N GLU A 244 5.71 -10.40 2.27
CA GLU A 244 4.99 -11.54 1.70
C GLU A 244 4.16 -12.24 2.77
N PHE A 245 3.06 -12.85 2.35
CA PHE A 245 2.17 -13.59 3.23
C PHE A 245 1.63 -14.81 2.49
N PRO A 246 1.24 -15.86 3.23
CA PRO A 246 0.72 -17.06 2.61
C PRO A 246 -0.69 -16.80 2.09
N LEU A 247 -1.01 -17.33 0.91
CA LEU A 247 -2.39 -17.51 0.49
C LEU A 247 -3.09 -18.40 1.52
N SER A 248 -4.37 -18.10 1.77
CA SER A 248 -5.25 -18.97 2.54
C SER A 248 -6.34 -19.53 1.62
N PRO A 249 -7.00 -20.65 1.99
CA PRO A 249 -8.10 -21.19 1.19
C PRO A 249 -9.25 -20.20 0.95
N ASN A 250 -9.41 -19.19 1.81
CA ASN A 250 -10.50 -18.21 1.74
C ASN A 250 -10.07 -16.86 1.17
N LEU A 251 -8.77 -16.62 0.95
CA LEU A 251 -8.25 -15.29 0.62
C LEU A 251 -9.01 -14.61 -0.53
N PHE A 252 -9.23 -15.34 -1.63
CA PHE A 252 -9.91 -14.78 -2.80
C PHE A 252 -11.38 -14.48 -2.50
N ALA A 253 -12.07 -15.35 -1.75
CA ALA A 253 -13.46 -15.10 -1.37
C ALA A 253 -13.60 -13.89 -0.43
N ASP A 254 -12.64 -13.71 0.48
CA ASP A 254 -12.66 -12.61 1.45
C ASP A 254 -12.38 -11.23 0.82
N ARG A 255 -11.81 -11.19 -0.40
CA ARG A 255 -11.28 -9.97 -1.03
C ARG A 255 -11.90 -9.66 -2.38
N ILE A 256 -12.47 -10.66 -3.05
CA ILE A 256 -13.10 -10.56 -4.36
C ILE A 256 -14.59 -10.90 -4.20
N PRO A 257 -15.51 -9.91 -4.21
CA PRO A 257 -16.93 -10.13 -3.92
C PRO A 257 -17.62 -11.18 -4.80
N SER A 258 -17.12 -11.40 -6.02
CA SER A 258 -17.67 -12.33 -7.01
C SER A 258 -17.18 -13.77 -6.86
N ILE A 259 -16.24 -14.04 -5.93
CA ILE A 259 -15.67 -15.37 -5.70
C ILE A 259 -16.27 -15.92 -4.41
N ASP A 260 -16.92 -17.08 -4.52
CA ASP A 260 -17.40 -17.79 -3.33
C ASP A 260 -16.28 -18.62 -2.66
N VAL A 261 -16.51 -19.01 -1.41
CA VAL A 261 -15.56 -19.81 -0.61
C VAL A 261 -15.21 -21.12 -1.31
N ALA A 262 -16.18 -21.77 -1.98
CA ALA A 262 -15.94 -23.04 -2.65
C ALA A 262 -14.97 -22.89 -3.82
N THR A 263 -15.11 -21.83 -4.61
CA THR A 263 -14.22 -21.49 -5.73
C THR A 263 -12.84 -21.10 -5.21
N SER A 264 -12.77 -20.28 -4.16
CA SER A 264 -11.49 -19.90 -3.52
C SER A 264 -10.72 -21.12 -3.02
N VAL A 265 -11.38 -22.08 -2.36
CA VAL A 265 -10.75 -23.33 -1.88
C VAL A 265 -10.25 -24.19 -3.04
N LYS A 266 -10.99 -24.27 -4.15
CA LYS A 266 -10.57 -24.98 -5.37
C LYS A 266 -9.33 -24.33 -5.99
N LEU A 267 -9.31 -22.99 -6.12
CA LEU A 267 -8.17 -22.24 -6.62
C LEU A 267 -6.93 -22.45 -5.74
N PHE A 268 -7.08 -22.35 -4.42
CA PHE A 268 -5.99 -22.61 -3.49
C PHE A 268 -5.40 -24.02 -3.65
N SER A 269 -6.27 -25.02 -3.76
CA SER A 269 -5.85 -26.43 -3.94
C SER A 269 -5.12 -26.62 -5.27
N LEU A 270 -5.63 -26.02 -6.36
CA LEU A 270 -4.99 -26.04 -7.67
C LEU A 270 -3.61 -25.39 -7.62
N PHE A 271 -3.49 -24.21 -7.00
CA PHE A 271 -2.21 -23.48 -6.92
C PHE A 271 -1.17 -24.25 -6.11
N LYS A 272 -1.60 -24.95 -5.05
CA LYS A 272 -0.73 -25.85 -4.29
C LYS A 272 -0.30 -27.06 -5.11
N GLU A 273 -1.24 -27.72 -5.80
CA GLU A 273 -0.94 -28.88 -6.66
C GLU A 273 0.05 -28.54 -7.78
N LYS A 274 -0.06 -27.34 -8.37
CA LYS A 274 0.82 -26.85 -9.43
C LYS A 274 2.15 -26.29 -8.92
N GLY A 275 2.34 -26.18 -7.60
CA GLY A 275 3.55 -25.63 -7.00
C GLY A 275 3.69 -24.11 -7.18
N PHE A 276 2.60 -23.41 -7.51
CA PHE A 276 2.57 -21.93 -7.54
C PHE A 276 2.64 -21.35 -6.13
N ILE A 277 2.13 -22.10 -5.15
CA ILE A 277 2.36 -21.89 -3.72
C ILE A 277 3.03 -23.10 -3.08
N ASP A 278 3.82 -22.86 -2.04
CA ASP A 278 4.49 -23.90 -1.26
C ASP A 278 3.56 -24.58 -0.24
N GLU A 279 4.11 -25.51 0.55
CA GLU A 279 3.36 -26.22 1.58
C GLU A 279 2.73 -25.31 2.65
N ASN A 280 3.34 -24.14 2.88
CA ASN A 280 2.91 -23.14 3.84
C ASN A 280 2.00 -22.07 3.21
N GLY A 281 1.74 -22.14 1.89
CA GLY A 281 0.87 -21.22 1.15
C GLY A 281 1.59 -20.01 0.56
N PHE A 282 2.93 -19.90 0.67
CA PHE A 282 3.66 -18.78 0.10
C PHE A 282 3.87 -18.94 -1.41
N MET A 283 3.75 -17.83 -2.14
CA MET A 283 4.04 -17.77 -3.57
C MET A 283 5.50 -18.18 -3.85
N THR A 284 5.71 -19.16 -4.73
CA THR A 284 7.04 -19.67 -5.07
C THR A 284 7.76 -18.81 -6.10
N ILE A 285 7.00 -18.14 -6.97
CA ILE A 285 7.45 -17.17 -7.97
C ILE A 285 6.47 -15.99 -8.03
N ASP A 286 6.88 -14.89 -8.67
CA ASP A 286 6.01 -13.73 -8.85
C ASP A 286 4.76 -14.13 -9.61
N GLY A 287 3.59 -13.71 -9.13
CA GLY A 287 2.32 -14.05 -9.76
C GLY A 287 2.30 -13.68 -11.25
N ARG A 288 2.91 -12.55 -11.62
CA ARG A 288 2.99 -12.05 -13.00
C ARG A 288 3.69 -13.01 -13.96
N ASP A 289 4.56 -13.87 -13.44
CA ASP A 289 5.31 -14.84 -14.23
C ASP A 289 4.56 -16.18 -14.38
N ILE A 290 3.40 -16.32 -13.73
CA ILE A 290 2.61 -17.57 -13.70
C ILE A 290 1.50 -17.54 -14.75
N HIS A 291 1.54 -18.48 -15.70
CA HIS A 291 0.49 -18.70 -16.69
C HIS A 291 -0.61 -19.64 -16.15
N TRP A 292 -1.25 -19.27 -15.04
CA TRP A 292 -2.17 -20.17 -14.31
C TRP A 292 -3.55 -20.35 -14.97
N THR A 293 -3.96 -19.46 -15.87
CA THR A 293 -5.29 -19.50 -16.50
C THR A 293 -5.50 -20.76 -17.34
N GLU A 294 -4.45 -21.31 -17.93
CA GLU A 294 -4.48 -22.58 -18.68
C GLU A 294 -4.82 -23.76 -17.75
N THR A 295 -4.36 -23.69 -16.50
CA THR A 295 -4.57 -24.75 -15.49
C THR A 295 -6.02 -24.82 -14.98
N LEU A 296 -6.82 -23.77 -15.17
CA LEU A 296 -8.25 -23.79 -14.85
C LEU A 296 -9.01 -24.79 -15.72
N GLN A 297 -8.64 -24.91 -16.99
CA GLN A 297 -9.28 -25.83 -17.94
C GLN A 297 -9.01 -27.28 -17.55
N GLU A 298 -7.78 -27.58 -17.12
CA GLU A 298 -7.37 -28.93 -16.71
C GLU A 298 -8.15 -29.47 -15.50
N LYS A 299 -8.66 -28.58 -14.64
CA LYS A 299 -9.42 -28.92 -13.42
C LYS A 299 -10.90 -28.59 -13.50
N GLU A 300 -11.38 -28.22 -14.68
CA GLU A 300 -12.78 -27.83 -14.91
C GLU A 300 -13.28 -26.74 -13.93
N ILE A 301 -12.37 -25.84 -13.51
CA ILE A 301 -12.72 -24.72 -12.65
C ILE A 301 -13.24 -23.58 -13.54
N ILE A 302 -14.53 -23.31 -13.44
CA ILE A 302 -15.20 -22.25 -14.21
C ILE A 302 -15.34 -21.02 -13.32
N LEU A 303 -14.68 -19.92 -13.70
CA LEU A 303 -14.87 -18.62 -13.06
C LEU A 303 -16.20 -18.00 -13.51
N PRO A 304 -16.95 -17.34 -12.61
CA PRO A 304 -18.20 -16.65 -12.96
C PRO A 304 -18.03 -15.56 -14.03
N ASP A 305 -16.86 -14.92 -14.07
CA ASP A 305 -16.49 -13.89 -15.04
C ASP A 305 -15.00 -14.03 -15.37
N LYS A 306 -14.65 -13.89 -16.65
CA LYS A 306 -13.25 -13.87 -17.12
C LYS A 306 -12.47 -12.67 -16.56
N SER A 307 -13.15 -11.58 -16.20
CA SER A 307 -12.51 -10.40 -15.59
C SER A 307 -11.87 -10.71 -14.23
N LEU A 308 -12.29 -11.79 -13.56
CA LEU A 308 -11.75 -12.23 -12.27
C LEU A 308 -10.31 -12.74 -12.35
N VAL A 309 -9.85 -13.12 -13.56
CA VAL A 309 -8.45 -13.52 -13.76
C VAL A 309 -7.50 -12.43 -13.28
N ASN A 310 -7.74 -11.17 -13.65
CA ASN A 310 -6.86 -10.08 -13.26
C ASN A 310 -6.92 -9.81 -11.75
N GLN A 311 -8.09 -9.97 -11.13
CA GLN A 311 -8.27 -9.76 -9.68
C GLN A 311 -7.57 -10.86 -8.87
N ILE A 312 -7.68 -12.12 -9.30
CA ILE A 312 -6.95 -13.23 -8.68
C ILE A 312 -5.44 -13.04 -8.86
N GLN A 313 -5.02 -12.61 -10.05
CA GLN A 313 -3.62 -12.36 -10.37
C GLN A 313 -3.00 -11.26 -9.48
N GLU A 314 -3.73 -10.17 -9.27
CA GLU A 314 -3.33 -9.08 -8.37
C GLU A 314 -3.13 -9.58 -6.93
N GLU A 315 -4.06 -10.38 -6.41
CA GLU A 315 -3.94 -10.98 -5.08
C GLU A 315 -2.74 -11.93 -4.96
N MET A 316 -2.39 -12.65 -6.04
CA MET A 316 -1.16 -13.46 -6.09
C MET A 316 0.10 -12.58 -6.08
N ASN A 317 0.11 -11.47 -6.82
CA ASN A 317 1.23 -10.52 -6.83
C ASN A 317 1.41 -9.86 -5.46
N LEU A 318 0.30 -9.50 -4.83
CA LEU A 318 0.23 -8.91 -3.50
C LEU A 318 0.83 -9.87 -2.47
N ALA A 319 0.44 -11.15 -2.51
CA ALA A 319 0.98 -12.20 -1.63
C ALA A 319 2.48 -12.42 -1.83
N PHE A 320 2.97 -12.32 -3.07
CA PHE A 320 4.40 -12.38 -3.36
C PHE A 320 5.16 -11.14 -2.85
N ALA A 321 4.48 -10.01 -2.70
CA ALA A 321 4.99 -8.76 -2.13
C ALA A 321 6.30 -8.26 -2.79
N PHE A 322 6.27 -8.02 -4.10
CA PHE A 322 7.40 -7.44 -4.83
C PHE A 322 7.13 -5.99 -5.31
N HIS A 323 6.09 -5.78 -6.12
CA HIS A 323 5.74 -4.46 -6.65
C HIS A 323 4.22 -4.38 -6.90
N GLU A 324 3.43 -4.46 -5.83
CA GLU A 324 1.96 -4.42 -5.93
C GLU A 324 1.36 -3.34 -5.02
N MET A 325 0.27 -2.71 -5.47
CA MET A 325 -0.54 -1.81 -4.65
C MET A 325 -1.04 -2.57 -3.42
N THR A 326 -1.36 -1.88 -2.31
CA THR A 326 -1.85 -2.62 -1.14
C THR A 326 -2.83 -1.86 -0.25
N SER A 327 -3.95 -2.52 0.01
CA SER A 327 -4.98 -2.18 0.98
C SER A 327 -4.74 -2.82 2.35
N LEU A 328 -3.81 -3.78 2.47
CA LEU A 328 -3.57 -4.51 3.71
C LEU A 328 -3.20 -3.56 4.86
N GLN A 329 -2.47 -2.51 4.52
CA GLN A 329 -1.92 -1.55 5.47
C GLN A 329 -2.83 -0.31 5.63
N SER A 330 -4.11 -0.42 5.25
CA SER A 330 -5.08 0.68 5.28
C SER A 330 -5.14 1.36 6.65
N ASP A 331 -5.08 0.61 7.76
CA ASP A 331 -5.10 1.24 9.07
C ASP A 331 -3.93 2.20 9.29
N GLN A 332 -2.71 1.81 8.92
CA GLN A 332 -1.53 2.67 9.04
C GLN A 332 -1.60 3.85 8.07
N ILE A 333 -2.07 3.62 6.84
CA ILE A 333 -2.25 4.63 5.80
C ILE A 333 -3.25 5.71 6.23
N PHE A 334 -4.44 5.32 6.69
CA PHE A 334 -5.46 6.29 7.06
C PHE A 334 -5.18 6.93 8.43
N ASN A 335 -4.51 6.24 9.35
CA ASN A 335 -4.01 6.87 10.58
C ASN A 335 -2.96 7.95 10.25
N TRP A 336 -2.08 7.71 9.27
CA TRP A 336 -1.15 8.74 8.80
C TRP A 336 -1.89 9.98 8.32
N PHE A 337 -2.88 9.83 7.44
CA PHE A 337 -3.70 10.96 7.01
C PHE A 337 -4.36 11.68 8.18
N GLU A 338 -5.02 10.94 9.07
CA GLU A 338 -5.74 11.48 10.24
C GLU A 338 -4.86 12.28 11.19
N THR A 339 -3.64 11.82 11.45
CA THR A 339 -2.68 12.52 12.31
C THR A 339 -2.18 13.84 11.70
N HIS A 340 -2.30 14.00 10.39
CA HIS A 340 -1.84 15.16 9.62
C HIS A 340 -2.97 16.04 9.07
N LEU A 341 -4.23 15.84 9.47
CA LEU A 341 -5.35 16.69 9.03
C LEU A 341 -5.34 18.11 9.62
N ARG A 342 -4.25 18.53 10.29
CA ARG A 342 -4.17 19.85 10.93
C ARG A 342 -3.76 20.91 9.91
N ASP A 343 -4.36 22.10 10.03
CA ASP A 343 -4.29 23.23 9.09
C ASP A 343 -2.89 23.86 8.90
#